data_AF-A0A0G4GMT0-F1
#
_entry.id   AF-A0A0G4GMT0-F1
#
_cell.length_a   1.000
_cell.length_b   1.000
_cell.length_c   1.000
_cell.angle_alpha   90.00
_cell.angle_beta   90.00
_cell.angle_gamma   90.00
#
_symmetry.space_group_name_H-M   'P 1'
#
loop_
_entity.id
_entity.type
_entity.pdbx_description
1 polymer ?
#
loop_
_entity_poly.entity_id
_entity_poly.type
_entity_poly.pdbx_seq_one_letter_code
_entity_poly.pdbx_strand_id
1 'polypeptide(L)'
;ARPTEDCGRQHWSGAVPSIMRNPLVILAAILLTVAVLPGMCTSSSGTTQCRGESRSDGHCGSFDFTHSVCAHIKNTDFFAMTGQYDWSDEIKEPGYWCICIHKCAQYVDVTGSLELSIDCEATDWCNVCTNQDGGQDTSECTNHLLAKCGKSRCRDPCAAAALS
;
A
#
# COMPACT_ATOMS: atom_id res chain seq x y z
N ALA A 1 22.78 -0.60 21.07
CA ALA A 1 21.71 0.36 21.39
C ALA A 1 21.94 1.61 20.54
N ARG A 2 21.05 1.84 19.57
CA ARG A 2 21.06 3.04 18.71
C ARG A 2 19.78 3.83 18.98
N PRO A 3 19.84 5.16 18.91
CA PRO A 3 18.79 6.05 19.42
C PRO A 3 17.56 6.04 18.52
N THR A 4 16.38 6.11 19.14
CA THR A 4 15.11 6.38 18.48
C THR A 4 15.07 7.85 18.08
N GLU A 5 15.13 8.14 16.79
CA GLU A 5 14.92 9.48 16.25
C GLU A 5 13.43 9.81 16.27
N ASP A 6 13.14 10.88 17.01
CA ASP A 6 11.86 11.52 17.23
C ASP A 6 11.35 12.14 15.91
N CYS A 7 10.30 11.56 15.32
CA CYS A 7 9.63 12.14 14.16
C CYS A 7 8.85 13.40 14.58
N GLY A 8 9.55 14.53 14.60
CA GLY A 8 9.10 15.79 14.02
C GLY A 8 7.63 16.15 14.26
N ARG A 9 7.30 16.55 15.49
CA ARG A 9 6.09 17.30 15.81
C ARG A 9 6.13 18.64 15.05
N GLN A 10 5.42 18.71 13.92
CA GLN A 10 5.29 19.95 13.16
C GLN A 10 4.54 21.00 13.97
N HIS A 11 5.26 22.06 14.31
CA HIS A 11 4.79 23.22 15.06
C HIS A 11 3.97 24.11 14.12
N TRP A 12 2.65 24.01 14.17
CA TRP A 12 1.76 24.94 13.47
C TRP A 12 1.66 26.24 14.26
N SER A 13 2.49 27.23 13.91
CA SER A 13 2.28 28.62 14.33
C SER A 13 1.17 29.24 13.48
N GLY A 14 -0.08 28.86 13.77
CA GLY A 14 -1.25 29.55 13.28
C GLY A 14 -1.44 30.86 14.04
N ALA A 15 -1.27 31.98 13.35
CA ALA A 15 -1.67 33.29 13.86
C ALA A 15 -3.19 33.30 14.07
N VAL A 16 -3.61 33.62 15.30
CA VAL A 16 -5.02 33.79 15.68
C VAL A 16 -5.48 35.17 15.19
N PRO A 17 -6.48 35.30 14.32
CA PRO A 17 -7.09 36.60 14.08
C PRO A 17 -7.93 37.01 15.29
N SER A 18 -7.59 38.16 15.88
CA SER A 18 -8.39 38.84 16.89
C SER A 18 -9.73 39.25 16.31
N ILE A 19 -10.79 38.51 16.65
CA ILE A 19 -12.18 38.86 16.35
C ILE A 19 -12.62 39.91 17.38
N MET A 20 -12.79 41.16 16.92
CA MET A 20 -13.42 42.22 17.71
C MET A 20 -14.88 41.85 17.99
N ARG A 21 -15.24 41.93 19.27
CA ARG A 21 -16.60 41.80 19.79
C ARG A 21 -17.41 43.05 19.43
N ASN A 22 -18.52 42.86 18.73
CA ASN A 22 -19.65 43.80 18.75
C ASN A 22 -20.89 43.05 19.30
N PRO A 23 -21.46 43.46 20.44
CA PRO A 23 -22.72 42.93 20.93
C PRO A 23 -23.89 43.73 20.33
N LEU A 24 -25.05 43.10 20.20
CA LEU A 24 -26.35 43.62 19.73
C LEU A 24 -26.56 43.64 18.21
N VAL A 25 -27.18 42.57 17.68
CA VAL A 25 -28.41 42.57 16.84
C VAL A 25 -28.90 41.10 16.85
N ILE A 26 -29.77 40.69 17.78
CA ILE A 26 -31.22 40.45 17.59
C ILE A 26 -31.61 39.94 16.19
N LEU A 27 -31.96 38.66 16.05
CA LEU A 27 -33.30 38.19 15.67
C LEU A 27 -33.25 36.72 15.23
N ALA A 28 -34.21 35.96 15.75
CA ALA A 28 -34.45 34.57 15.45
C ALA A 28 -34.76 34.36 13.96
N ALA A 29 -33.99 33.49 13.32
CA ALA A 29 -34.42 32.76 12.14
C ALA A 29 -34.13 31.28 12.41
N ILE A 30 -35.17 30.53 12.75
CA ILE A 30 -35.15 29.07 12.78
C ILE A 30 -35.03 28.62 11.32
N LEU A 31 -33.80 28.54 10.83
CA LEU A 31 -33.46 27.85 9.60
C LEU A 31 -33.48 26.36 9.91
N LEU A 32 -34.53 25.70 9.42
CA LEU A 32 -34.63 24.25 9.35
C LEU A 32 -33.52 23.75 8.41
N THR A 33 -32.30 23.62 8.90
CA THR A 33 -31.20 22.98 8.17
C THR A 33 -31.51 21.50 8.13
N VAL A 34 -32.05 21.04 7.01
CA VAL A 34 -32.00 19.64 6.62
C VAL A 34 -30.51 19.29 6.58
N ALA A 35 -30.01 18.70 7.66
CA ALA A 35 -28.67 18.16 7.72
C ALA A 35 -28.62 17.00 6.72
N VAL A 36 -28.26 17.32 5.48
CA VAL A 36 -27.79 16.34 4.52
C VAL A 36 -26.51 15.78 5.14
N LEU A 37 -26.66 14.68 5.87
CA LEU A 37 -25.53 13.92 6.39
C LEU A 37 -24.67 13.60 5.17
N PRO A 38 -23.44 14.14 5.07
CA PRO A 38 -22.53 13.70 4.03
C PRO A 38 -22.35 12.20 4.25
N GLY A 39 -22.78 11.41 3.27
CA GLY A 39 -22.61 9.97 3.27
C GLY A 39 -21.16 9.67 3.62
N MET A 40 -20.96 9.07 4.78
CA MET A 40 -19.63 8.63 5.19
C MET A 40 -19.26 7.52 4.20
N CYS A 41 -18.46 7.87 3.20
CA CYS A 41 -17.85 6.92 2.30
C CYS A 41 -17.00 6.00 3.18
N THR A 42 -17.57 4.84 3.53
CA THR A 42 -16.85 3.71 4.10
C THR A 42 -15.92 3.23 3.00
N SER A 43 -14.72 3.80 2.96
CA SER A 43 -13.66 3.32 2.11
C SER A 43 -13.24 1.98 2.70
N SER A 44 -13.78 0.88 2.17
CA SER A 44 -13.33 -0.45 2.56
C SER A 44 -11.85 -0.52 2.22
N SER A 45 -11.02 -0.48 3.25
CA SER A 45 -9.57 -0.42 3.17
C SER A 45 -8.98 -1.81 2.93
N GLY A 46 -9.68 -2.65 2.18
CA GLY A 46 -9.19 -3.95 1.75
C GLY A 46 -8.28 -3.75 0.55
N THR A 47 -7.13 -4.42 0.56
CA THR A 47 -6.35 -4.61 -0.67
C THR A 47 -7.27 -5.19 -1.75
N THR A 48 -7.09 -4.76 -3.01
CA THR A 48 -7.88 -5.36 -4.09
C THR A 48 -7.38 -6.78 -4.35
N GLN A 49 -8.25 -7.70 -4.80
CA GLN A 49 -7.80 -9.04 -5.18
C GLN A 49 -6.75 -8.98 -6.31
N CYS A 50 -5.68 -9.78 -6.16
CA CYS A 50 -4.69 -9.99 -7.19
C CYS A 50 -5.25 -10.89 -8.29
N ARG A 51 -5.52 -10.30 -9.46
CA ARG A 51 -6.27 -10.96 -10.54
C ARG A 51 -5.49 -12.12 -11.16
N GLY A 52 -5.75 -13.34 -10.71
CA GLY A 52 -5.06 -14.55 -11.16
C GLY A 52 -4.42 -15.32 -10.02
N GLU A 53 -4.28 -14.70 -8.84
CA GLU A 53 -3.94 -15.39 -7.61
C GLU A 53 -5.05 -16.38 -7.27
N SER A 54 -4.68 -17.65 -7.18
CA SER A 54 -5.62 -18.74 -6.91
C SER A 54 -5.45 -19.33 -5.51
N ARG A 55 -4.45 -18.87 -4.76
CA ARG A 55 -4.20 -19.25 -3.37
C ARG A 55 -5.02 -18.38 -2.42
N SER A 56 -5.45 -18.98 -1.31
CA SER A 56 -6.20 -18.32 -0.24
C SER A 56 -7.46 -17.61 -0.76
N ASP A 57 -7.62 -16.33 -0.46
CA ASP A 57 -8.73 -15.46 -0.81
C ASP A 57 -8.42 -14.52 -1.99
N GLY A 58 -7.27 -14.70 -2.64
CA GLY A 58 -6.81 -13.87 -3.75
C GLY A 58 -6.16 -12.54 -3.35
N HIS A 59 -5.96 -12.26 -2.06
CA HIS A 59 -5.25 -11.07 -1.60
C HIS A 59 -3.79 -11.39 -1.27
N CYS A 60 -2.85 -10.58 -1.76
CA CYS A 60 -1.46 -10.71 -1.36
C CYS A 60 -1.32 -10.39 0.14
N GLY A 61 -0.45 -11.12 0.84
CA GLY A 61 -0.26 -11.00 2.29
C GLY A 61 -1.26 -11.78 3.16
N SER A 62 -2.38 -12.28 2.60
CA SER A 62 -3.42 -12.97 3.40
C SER A 62 -3.05 -14.40 3.78
N PHE A 63 -2.38 -15.12 2.87
CA PHE A 63 -1.95 -16.49 3.08
C PHE A 63 -0.70 -16.56 3.96
N ASP A 64 0.29 -15.73 3.62
CA ASP A 64 1.49 -15.49 4.38
C ASP A 64 2.00 -14.08 4.10
N PHE A 65 2.82 -13.56 5.02
CA PHE A 65 3.39 -12.23 4.91
C PHE A 65 4.51 -12.13 3.87
N THR A 66 4.98 -13.22 3.27
CA THR A 66 6.09 -13.17 2.31
C THR A 66 5.58 -12.81 0.91
N HIS A 67 4.41 -13.33 0.52
CA HIS A 67 3.78 -13.14 -0.78
C HIS A 67 2.95 -11.85 -0.83
N SER A 68 3.63 -10.71 -0.84
CA SER A 68 2.99 -9.39 -0.72
C SER A 68 2.90 -8.60 -2.02
N VAL A 69 3.52 -9.03 -3.12
CA VAL A 69 3.56 -8.25 -4.37
C VAL A 69 2.68 -8.89 -5.44
N CYS A 70 1.65 -8.17 -5.92
CA CYS A 70 0.83 -8.67 -7.03
C CYS A 70 1.48 -8.31 -8.38
N ALA A 71 1.99 -9.31 -9.09
CA ALA A 71 2.72 -9.11 -10.34
C ALA A 71 2.25 -10.06 -11.44
N HIS A 72 2.26 -9.60 -12.69
CA HIS A 72 2.09 -10.45 -13.86
C HIS A 72 3.39 -11.21 -14.14
N ILE A 73 3.40 -12.51 -13.83
CA ILE A 73 4.59 -13.36 -13.96
C ILE A 73 4.37 -14.60 -14.83
N LYS A 74 3.15 -14.81 -15.32
CA LYS A 74 2.90 -15.89 -16.27
C LYS A 74 3.67 -15.66 -17.57
N ASN A 75 4.39 -16.68 -18.03
CA ASN A 75 5.21 -16.63 -19.25
C ASN A 75 6.27 -15.51 -19.24
N THR A 76 6.77 -15.12 -18.06
CA THR A 76 7.91 -14.22 -17.93
C THR A 76 9.16 -14.99 -17.52
N ASP A 77 10.30 -14.30 -17.45
CA ASP A 77 11.57 -14.84 -16.98
C ASP A 77 11.71 -14.83 -15.45
N PHE A 78 10.68 -14.43 -14.70
CA PHE A 78 10.74 -14.27 -13.25
C PHE A 78 11.25 -15.52 -12.51
N PHE A 79 10.71 -16.70 -12.85
CA PHE A 79 11.12 -17.96 -12.20
C PHE A 79 12.57 -18.31 -12.50
N ALA A 80 12.99 -18.14 -13.77
CA ALA A 80 14.35 -18.39 -14.20
C ALA A 80 15.36 -17.45 -13.51
N MET A 81 15.05 -16.15 -13.45
CA MET A 81 15.92 -15.14 -12.83
C MET A 81 16.03 -15.28 -11.30
N THR A 82 14.97 -15.78 -10.66
CA THR A 82 14.93 -15.94 -9.19
C THR A 82 15.31 -17.35 -8.71
N GLY A 83 15.62 -18.27 -9.64
CA GLY A 83 15.96 -19.65 -9.35
C GLY A 83 14.83 -20.46 -8.71
N GLN A 84 13.58 -20.08 -8.97
CA GLN A 84 12.40 -20.77 -8.45
C GLN A 84 11.90 -21.81 -9.45
N TYR A 85 11.11 -22.77 -8.96
CA TYR A 85 10.37 -23.66 -9.84
C TYR A 85 9.35 -22.86 -10.66
N ASP A 86 9.22 -23.18 -11.94
CA ASP A 86 8.31 -22.48 -12.85
C ASP A 86 6.87 -22.94 -12.65
N TRP A 87 6.04 -22.07 -12.09
CA TRP A 87 4.60 -22.30 -11.90
C TRP A 87 3.75 -21.65 -13.00
N SER A 88 4.33 -21.25 -14.14
CA SER A 88 3.59 -20.54 -15.21
C SER A 88 2.34 -21.28 -15.69
N ASP A 89 2.38 -22.62 -15.72
CA ASP A 89 1.23 -23.45 -16.11
C ASP A 89 0.10 -23.47 -15.07
N GLU A 90 0.40 -23.18 -13.80
CA GLU A 90 -0.57 -23.11 -12.70
C GLU A 90 -1.20 -21.73 -12.57
N ILE A 91 -0.52 -20.69 -13.07
CA ILE A 91 -1.00 -19.31 -13.02
C ILE A 91 -2.13 -19.12 -14.05
N LYS A 92 -3.32 -18.80 -13.55
CA LYS A 92 -4.50 -18.55 -14.39
C LYS A 92 -4.43 -17.18 -15.04
N GLU A 93 -5.14 -17.02 -16.15
CA GLU A 93 -5.36 -15.70 -16.75
C GLU A 93 -6.07 -14.76 -15.75
N PRO A 94 -5.71 -13.47 -15.68
CA PRO A 94 -4.85 -12.73 -16.62
C PRO A 94 -3.35 -12.81 -16.34
N GLY A 95 -2.85 -13.75 -15.54
CA GLY A 95 -1.41 -13.98 -15.38
C GLY A 95 -0.77 -13.31 -14.17
N TYR A 96 -1.55 -12.66 -13.29
CA TYR A 96 -1.02 -12.13 -12.03
C TYR A 96 -0.99 -13.18 -10.92
N TRP A 97 -0.02 -13.03 -10.04
CA TRP A 97 0.22 -13.90 -8.90
C TRP A 97 0.89 -13.09 -7.78
N CYS A 98 0.63 -13.45 -6.52
CA CYS A 98 1.33 -12.84 -5.39
C CYS A 98 2.74 -13.45 -5.28
N ILE A 99 3.78 -12.67 -5.52
CA ILE A 99 5.17 -13.13 -5.44
C ILE A 99 5.80 -12.75 -4.10
N CYS A 100 6.78 -13.54 -3.66
CA CYS A 100 7.56 -13.22 -2.47
C CYS A 100 8.29 -11.89 -2.66
N ILE A 101 8.22 -11.00 -1.67
CA ILE A 101 8.90 -9.70 -1.74
C ILE A 101 10.44 -9.85 -1.82
N HIS A 102 11.02 -10.84 -1.13
CA HIS A 102 12.45 -11.16 -1.30
C HIS A 102 12.76 -11.64 -2.72
N LYS A 103 11.89 -12.45 -3.35
CA LYS A 103 12.13 -12.89 -4.73
C LYS A 103 11.99 -11.75 -5.74
N CYS A 104 11.14 -10.77 -5.46
CA CYS A 104 11.17 -9.51 -6.20
C CYS A 104 12.52 -8.78 -6.06
N ALA A 105 13.09 -8.69 -4.85
CA ALA A 105 14.40 -8.07 -4.64
C ALA A 105 15.51 -8.82 -5.40
N GLN A 106 15.50 -10.15 -5.36
CA GLN A 106 16.43 -10.99 -6.14
C GLN A 106 16.26 -10.78 -7.65
N TYR A 107 15.03 -10.67 -8.14
CA TYR A 107 14.78 -10.38 -9.56
C TYR A 107 15.42 -9.06 -9.96
N VAL A 108 15.19 -7.99 -9.19
CA VAL A 108 15.78 -6.67 -9.41
C VAL A 108 17.31 -6.70 -9.34
N ASP A 109 17.90 -7.46 -8.42
CA ASP A 109 19.36 -7.62 -8.32
C ASP A 109 19.97 -8.23 -9.59
N VAL A 110 19.27 -9.21 -10.19
CA VAL A 110 19.73 -9.88 -11.41
C VAL A 110 19.50 -9.03 -12.66
N THR A 111 18.35 -8.36 -12.78
CA THR A 111 17.95 -7.63 -14.00
C THR A 111 18.35 -6.16 -13.99
N GLY A 112 18.61 -5.59 -12.81
CA GLY A 112 18.82 -4.16 -12.59
C GLY A 112 17.52 -3.32 -12.56
N SER A 113 16.35 -3.92 -12.80
CA SER A 113 15.05 -3.21 -12.80
C SER A 113 13.84 -4.13 -12.63
N LEU A 114 12.74 -3.55 -12.14
CA LEU A 114 11.45 -4.24 -12.03
C LEU A 114 10.61 -4.07 -13.31
N GLU A 115 10.93 -4.85 -14.35
CA GLU A 115 10.22 -4.84 -15.65
C GLU A 115 8.83 -5.52 -15.60
N LEU A 116 8.51 -6.22 -14.52
CA LEU A 116 7.22 -6.91 -14.37
C LEU A 116 6.04 -5.92 -14.32
N SER A 117 4.89 -6.30 -14.88
CA SER A 117 3.65 -5.56 -14.65
C SER A 117 3.19 -5.77 -13.20
N ILE A 118 2.93 -4.69 -12.47
CA ILE A 118 2.57 -4.73 -11.05
C ILE A 118 1.16 -4.21 -10.90
N ASP A 119 0.31 -4.92 -10.17
CA ASP A 119 -0.99 -4.42 -9.75
C ASP A 119 -0.81 -3.70 -8.40
N CYS A 120 -0.67 -2.39 -8.48
CA CYS A 120 -0.36 -1.55 -7.32
C CYS A 120 -1.49 -1.53 -6.28
N GLU A 121 -2.74 -1.81 -6.65
CA GLU A 121 -3.86 -1.82 -5.70
C GLU A 121 -4.04 -3.18 -5.02
N ALA A 122 -3.51 -4.25 -5.62
CA ALA A 122 -3.54 -5.60 -5.06
C ALA A 122 -2.25 -6.00 -4.33
N THR A 123 -1.25 -5.11 -4.33
CA THR A 123 0.00 -5.28 -3.57
C THR A 123 -0.25 -4.94 -2.09
N ASP A 124 0.24 -5.78 -1.20
CA ASP A 124 0.22 -5.57 0.25
C ASP A 124 1.35 -4.60 0.65
N TRP A 125 1.02 -3.31 0.64
CA TRP A 125 1.95 -2.25 1.01
C TRP A 125 2.32 -2.28 2.49
N CYS A 126 1.49 -2.86 3.37
CA CYS A 126 1.85 -3.01 4.78
C CYS A 126 3.17 -3.75 4.93
N ASN A 127 3.26 -4.90 4.27
CA ASN A 127 4.45 -5.72 4.34
C ASN A 127 5.59 -5.17 3.47
N VAL A 128 5.31 -4.74 2.24
CA VAL A 128 6.35 -4.19 1.33
C VAL A 128 7.13 -3.05 2.00
N CYS A 129 6.43 -2.16 2.71
CA CYS A 129 7.05 -1.00 3.34
C CYS A 129 7.89 -1.34 4.59
N THR A 130 7.91 -2.58 5.07
CA THR A 130 8.80 -3.01 6.16
C THR A 130 10.25 -3.19 5.70
N ASN A 131 10.48 -3.31 4.38
CA ASN A 131 11.78 -3.61 3.77
C ASN A 131 12.44 -4.89 4.29
N GLN A 132 11.66 -5.82 4.83
CA GLN A 132 12.18 -7.08 5.37
C GLN A 132 11.29 -8.27 5.02
N ASP A 133 11.94 -9.42 4.82
CA ASP A 133 11.28 -10.72 4.71
C ASP A 133 12.16 -11.79 5.36
N GLY A 134 11.78 -12.24 6.57
CA GLY A 134 12.55 -13.26 7.29
C GLY A 134 14.02 -12.90 7.55
N GLY A 135 14.34 -11.60 7.69
CA GLY A 135 15.71 -11.10 7.87
C GLY A 135 16.47 -10.77 6.58
N GLN A 136 15.82 -10.92 5.42
CA GLN A 136 16.36 -10.51 4.12
C GLN A 136 15.99 -9.05 3.83
N ASP A 137 16.94 -8.27 3.30
CA ASP A 137 16.70 -6.88 2.91
C ASP A 137 15.96 -6.83 1.57
N THR A 138 14.82 -6.16 1.54
CA THR A 138 13.98 -6.01 0.34
C THR A 138 13.89 -4.57 -0.16
N SER A 139 14.73 -3.67 0.39
CA SER A 139 14.71 -2.24 0.09
C SER A 139 14.82 -1.92 -1.40
N GLU A 140 15.64 -2.67 -2.15
CA GLU A 140 15.78 -2.47 -3.60
C GLU A 140 14.46 -2.73 -4.34
N CYS A 141 13.77 -3.85 -4.09
CA CYS A 141 12.46 -4.06 -4.69
C CYS A 141 11.45 -3.00 -4.23
N THR A 142 11.42 -2.64 -2.94
CA THR A 142 10.52 -1.58 -2.44
C THR A 142 10.75 -0.26 -3.15
N ASN A 143 12.00 0.13 -3.41
CA ASN A 143 12.32 1.36 -4.14
C ASN A 143 11.77 1.33 -5.57
N HIS A 144 11.93 0.21 -6.29
CA HIS A 144 11.38 0.05 -7.64
C HIS A 144 9.85 0.02 -7.64
N LEU A 145 9.23 -0.64 -6.65
CA LEU A 145 7.78 -0.64 -6.47
C LEU A 145 7.25 0.77 -6.22
N LEU A 146 7.90 1.56 -5.36
CA LEU A 146 7.50 2.95 -5.10
C LEU A 146 7.71 3.88 -6.30
N ALA A 147 8.74 3.63 -7.11
CA ALA A 147 8.93 4.34 -8.36
C ALA A 147 7.80 4.05 -9.37
N LYS A 148 7.32 2.80 -9.41
CA LYS A 148 6.28 2.34 -10.34
C LYS A 148 4.85 2.67 -9.89
N CYS A 149 4.59 2.53 -8.59
CA CYS A 149 3.25 2.63 -7.99
C CYS A 149 2.99 3.92 -7.21
N GLY A 150 4.01 4.77 -7.07
CA GLY A 150 3.94 6.06 -6.38
C GLY A 150 4.49 6.02 -4.95
N LYS A 151 5.35 6.98 -4.63
CA LYS A 151 6.05 7.09 -3.32
C LYS A 151 5.13 7.28 -2.11
N SER A 152 3.86 7.64 -2.31
CA SER A 152 2.90 7.82 -1.22
C SER A 152 2.41 6.51 -0.60
N ARG A 153 2.64 5.36 -1.24
CA ARG A 153 2.15 4.05 -0.76
C ARG A 153 2.72 3.63 0.60
N CYS A 154 3.93 4.06 0.93
CA CYS A 154 4.54 3.81 2.24
C CYS A 154 4.39 4.95 3.26
N ARG A 155 3.53 5.96 3.02
CA ARG A 155 3.32 7.03 4.01
C ARG A 155 2.47 6.58 5.19
N ASP A 156 1.42 5.79 4.94
CA ASP A 156 0.50 5.27 5.96
C ASP A 156 0.03 3.84 5.62
N PRO A 157 0.94 2.88 5.35
CA PRO A 157 0.60 1.63 4.68
C PRO A 157 -0.35 0.74 5.48
N CYS A 158 -0.42 0.91 6.81
CA CYS A 158 -1.20 0.05 7.72
C CYS A 158 -2.28 0.73 8.55
N ALA A 159 -2.46 2.05 8.44
CA ALA A 159 -3.52 2.73 9.19
C ALA A 159 -4.92 2.28 8.72
N ALA A 160 -5.03 1.78 7.49
CA ALA A 160 -6.28 1.37 6.87
C ALA A 160 -6.65 -0.10 7.17
N ALA A 161 -5.66 -0.98 7.36
CA ALA A 161 -5.86 -2.40 7.67
C ALA A 161 -6.20 -2.67 9.15
N ALA A 162 -5.91 -1.74 10.07
CA ALA A 162 -6.11 -1.92 11.51
C ALA A 162 -7.56 -1.66 12.01
N LEU A 163 -8.50 -1.35 11.11
CA LEU A 163 -9.88 -0.96 11.46
C LEU A 163 -10.97 -1.90 10.90
N SER A 164 -10.59 -2.98 10.22
CA SER A 164 -11.48 -4.02 9.68
C SER A 164 -11.35 -5.32 10.46
#